data_AF-A0A445D9H7-F1
#
_entry.id   AF-A0A445D9H7-F1
#
_cell.length_a   1.000
_cell.length_b   1.000
_cell.length_c   1.000
_cell.angle_alpha   90.00
_cell.angle_beta   90.00
_cell.angle_gamma   90.00
#
_symmetry.space_group_name_H-M   'P 1'
#
loop_
_entity.id
_entity.type
_entity.pdbx_description
1 polymer ?
#
loop_
_entity_poly.entity_id
_entity_poly.type
_entity_poly.pdbx_seq_one_letter_code
_entity_poly.pdbx_strand_id
1 'polypeptide(L)'
;MLRQFELARSVQLRPYNAIAFSGPIAVFVSVFLIYPLAIFRFILFFQGFHNWTLNPFHMMGVAGVLGAALLCAIHGATVENTLFEDGDGANTFRAFNPTQAEETYSMVTVGLALNLRAYDFVSQEIRAIN
;
A
#
# COMPACT_ATOMS: atom_id res chain seq x y z
N MET A 1 -7.69 -17.22 -4.77
CA MET A 1 -6.58 -17.15 -5.75
C MET A 1 -6.97 -17.63 -7.15
N LEU A 2 -7.39 -18.89 -7.37
CA LEU A 2 -7.70 -19.40 -8.74
C LEU A 2 -8.70 -18.54 -9.51
N ARG A 3 -9.84 -18.19 -8.89
CA ARG A 3 -10.83 -17.27 -9.48
C ARG A 3 -10.25 -15.90 -9.83
N GLN A 4 -9.31 -15.37 -9.04
CA GLN A 4 -8.67 -14.07 -9.34
C GLN A 4 -7.77 -14.18 -10.58
N PHE A 5 -7.06 -15.29 -10.76
CA PHE A 5 -6.29 -15.54 -11.99
C PHE A 5 -7.18 -15.72 -13.21
N GLU A 6 -8.27 -16.48 -13.07
CA GLU A 6 -9.25 -16.69 -14.14
C GLU A 6 -9.85 -15.35 -14.61
N LEU A 7 -10.29 -14.52 -13.65
CA LEU A 7 -10.82 -13.20 -13.96
C LEU A 7 -9.76 -12.30 -14.61
N ALA A 8 -8.56 -12.19 -14.03
CA ALA A 8 -7.47 -11.39 -14.59
C ALA A 8 -7.13 -11.81 -16.03
N ARG A 9 -7.11 -13.12 -16.31
CA ARG A 9 -6.93 -13.65 -17.67
C ARG A 9 -8.09 -13.29 -18.59
N SER A 10 -9.34 -13.42 -18.13
CA SER A 10 -10.53 -13.14 -18.93
C SER A 10 -10.64 -11.68 -19.39
N VAL A 11 -10.15 -10.74 -18.56
CA VAL A 11 -10.11 -9.30 -18.86
C VAL A 11 -8.71 -8.80 -19.25
N GLN A 12 -7.76 -9.70 -19.50
CA GLN A 12 -6.40 -9.40 -19.95
C GLN A 12 -5.60 -8.43 -19.02
N LEU A 13 -5.88 -8.46 -17.72
CA LEU A 13 -5.14 -7.70 -16.71
C LEU A 13 -3.96 -8.51 -16.15
N ARG A 14 -2.91 -7.81 -15.72
CA ARG A 14 -1.81 -8.42 -14.97
C ARG A 14 -2.33 -8.95 -13.61
N PRO A 15 -1.97 -10.16 -13.17
CA PRO A 15 -2.64 -10.84 -12.06
C PRO A 15 -2.12 -10.43 -10.66
N TYR A 16 -1.73 -9.17 -10.45
CA TYR A 16 -1.14 -8.73 -9.17
C TYR A 16 -2.08 -8.90 -7.96
N ASN A 17 -3.41 -8.81 -8.15
CA ASN A 17 -4.38 -9.07 -7.07
C ASN A 17 -4.32 -10.53 -6.59
N ALA A 18 -4.17 -11.49 -7.51
CA ALA A 18 -4.02 -12.90 -7.15
C ALA A 18 -2.71 -13.15 -6.39
N ILE A 19 -1.62 -12.50 -6.81
CA ILE A 19 -0.31 -12.59 -6.15
C ILE A 19 -0.36 -11.96 -4.75
N ALA A 20 -0.96 -10.77 -4.59
CA ALA A 20 -1.14 -10.13 -3.28
C ALA A 20 -1.95 -11.01 -2.31
N PHE A 21 -2.93 -11.75 -2.82
CA PHE A 21 -3.74 -12.68 -2.02
C PHE A 21 -2.96 -13.90 -1.49
N SER A 22 -1.72 -14.12 -1.91
CA SER A 22 -0.84 -15.13 -1.29
C SER A 22 -0.52 -14.82 0.17
N GLY A 23 -0.48 -13.55 0.58
CA GLY A 23 -0.26 -13.14 1.98
C GLY A 23 -1.32 -13.72 2.93
N PRO A 24 -2.62 -13.43 2.72
CA PRO A 24 -3.71 -14.04 3.48
C PRO A 24 -3.69 -15.58 3.49
N ILE A 25 -3.38 -16.22 2.36
CA ILE A 25 -3.27 -17.69 2.28
C ILE A 25 -2.12 -18.19 3.17
N ALA A 26 -0.96 -17.56 3.11
CA ALA A 26 0.20 -17.95 3.91
C ALA A 26 -0.08 -17.81 5.42
N VAL A 27 -0.78 -16.75 5.84
CA VAL A 27 -1.21 -16.59 7.23
C VAL A 27 -2.21 -17.67 7.63
N PHE A 28 -3.22 -17.94 6.80
CA PHE A 28 -4.22 -18.96 7.09
C PHE A 28 -3.59 -20.36 7.21
N VAL A 29 -2.78 -20.76 6.24
CA VAL A 29 -2.11 -22.07 6.25
C VAL A 29 -1.13 -22.18 7.41
N SER A 30 -0.35 -21.14 7.71
CA SER A 30 0.62 -21.19 8.82
C SER A 30 -0.05 -21.27 10.19
N VAL A 31 -1.09 -20.47 10.43
CA VAL A 31 -1.76 -20.38 11.74
C VAL A 31 -2.75 -21.52 11.98
N PHE A 32 -3.47 -21.98 10.96
CA PHE A 32 -4.56 -22.95 11.16
C PHE A 32 -4.24 -24.37 10.72
N LEU A 33 -3.22 -24.58 9.87
CA LEU A 33 -2.86 -25.93 9.38
C LEU A 33 -1.47 -26.37 9.87
N ILE A 34 -0.46 -25.49 9.77
CA ILE A 34 0.92 -25.83 10.16
C ILE A 34 1.13 -25.73 11.68
N TYR A 35 0.52 -24.75 12.34
CA TYR A 35 0.52 -24.62 13.79
C TYR A 35 -0.84 -25.10 14.35
N PRO A 36 -1.04 -26.40 14.60
CA PRO A 36 -2.34 -26.94 14.98
C PRO A 36 -2.62 -26.75 16.48
N LEU A 37 -2.92 -25.53 16.93
CA LEU A 37 -3.48 -25.29 18.26
C LEU A 37 -4.49 -24.12 18.23
N ALA A 38 -5.72 -24.45 18.63
CA ALA A 38 -6.92 -23.66 18.38
C ALA A 38 -7.20 -22.56 19.43
N ILE A 39 -7.33 -21.34 18.91
CA ILE A 39 -8.43 -20.36 19.09
C ILE A 39 -8.69 -19.77 20.49
N PHE A 40 -8.64 -20.51 21.60
CA PHE A 40 -8.89 -19.90 22.91
C PHE A 40 -7.63 -19.24 23.48
N ARG A 41 -7.66 -17.90 23.60
CA ARG A 41 -6.55 -17.06 24.09
C ARG A 41 -5.24 -17.20 23.29
N PHE A 42 -5.33 -17.47 21.99
CA PHE A 42 -4.20 -17.71 21.09
C PHE A 42 -3.06 -16.68 21.22
N ILE A 43 -3.37 -15.39 21.23
CA ILE A 43 -2.36 -14.32 21.30
C ILE A 43 -1.62 -14.34 22.65
N LEU A 44 -2.34 -14.48 23.77
CA LEU A 44 -1.72 -14.52 25.10
C LEU A 44 -0.95 -15.82 25.33
N PHE A 45 -1.43 -16.94 24.77
CA PHE A 45 -0.71 -18.21 24.77
C PHE A 45 0.61 -18.08 23.99
N PHE A 46 0.57 -17.53 22.78
CA PHE A 46 1.78 -17.28 21.98
C PHE A 46 2.77 -16.37 22.69
N GLN A 47 2.28 -15.33 23.37
CA GLN A 47 3.18 -14.50 24.14
C GLN A 47 3.77 -15.26 25.35
N GLY A 48 2.93 -15.95 26.12
CA GLY A 48 3.35 -16.63 27.35
C GLY A 48 4.28 -17.83 27.13
N PHE A 49 4.11 -18.57 26.03
CA PHE A 49 4.89 -19.79 25.75
C PHE A 49 5.95 -19.61 24.66
N HIS A 50 5.77 -18.66 23.73
CA HIS A 50 6.70 -18.45 22.61
C HIS A 50 7.39 -17.09 22.61
N ASN A 51 7.08 -16.21 23.58
CA ASN A 51 7.61 -14.85 23.65
C ASN A 51 7.54 -14.13 22.29
N TRP A 52 6.39 -14.28 21.63
CA TRP A 52 6.24 -14.03 20.20
C TRP A 52 6.56 -12.58 19.78
N THR A 53 6.36 -11.60 20.66
CA THR A 53 6.72 -10.21 20.39
C THR A 53 8.22 -10.00 20.16
N LEU A 54 9.10 -10.87 20.67
CA LEU A 54 10.54 -10.81 20.41
C LEU A 54 10.97 -11.50 19.10
N ASN A 55 10.05 -12.16 18.38
CA ASN A 55 10.39 -12.80 17.12
C ASN A 55 10.56 -11.75 16.00
N PRO A 56 11.71 -11.70 15.29
CA PRO A 56 11.92 -10.71 14.24
C PRO A 56 10.99 -10.88 13.03
N PHE A 57 10.52 -12.09 12.72
CA PHE A 57 9.49 -12.30 11.69
C PHE A 57 8.13 -11.73 12.10
N HIS A 58 7.78 -11.82 13.39
CA HIS A 58 6.60 -11.14 13.91
C HIS A 58 6.75 -9.62 13.80
N MET A 59 7.89 -9.07 14.20
CA MET A 59 8.18 -7.64 14.07
C MET A 59 8.10 -7.16 12.61
N MET A 60 8.63 -7.93 11.65
CA MET A 60 8.47 -7.64 10.22
C MET A 60 7.01 -7.67 9.78
N GLY A 61 6.21 -8.62 10.28
CA GLY A 61 4.77 -8.67 10.02
C GLY A 61 4.04 -7.43 10.56
N VAL A 62 4.35 -7.02 11.80
CA VAL A 62 3.81 -5.79 12.40
C VAL A 62 4.19 -4.55 11.58
N ALA A 63 5.46 -4.42 11.20
CA ALA A 63 5.92 -3.33 10.35
C ALA A 63 5.21 -3.32 8.99
N GLY A 64 4.98 -4.49 8.38
CA GLY A 64 4.25 -4.62 7.13
C GLY A 64 2.78 -4.17 7.24
N VAL A 65 2.08 -4.60 8.30
CA VAL A 65 0.66 -4.23 8.51
C VAL A 65 0.52 -2.74 8.83
N LEU A 66 1.31 -2.23 9.79
CA LEU A 66 1.26 -0.81 10.16
C LEU A 66 1.76 0.09 9.03
N GLY A 67 2.81 -0.33 8.32
CA GLY A 67 3.32 0.36 7.14
C GLY A 67 2.30 0.42 6.00
N ALA A 68 1.58 -0.69 5.73
CA ALA A 68 0.52 -0.70 4.74
C ALA A 68 -0.66 0.22 5.13
N ALA A 69 -1.05 0.22 6.41
CA ALA A 69 -2.07 1.14 6.92
C ALA A 69 -1.65 2.61 6.78
N LEU A 70 -0.39 2.91 7.10
CA LEU A 70 0.20 4.24 6.93
C LEU A 70 0.20 4.67 5.45
N LEU A 71 0.69 3.81 4.54
CA LEU A 71 0.71 4.08 3.11
C LEU A 71 -0.71 4.26 2.55
N CYS A 72 -1.68 3.45 3.01
CA CYS A 72 -3.08 3.58 2.63
C CYS A 72 -3.64 4.95 3.04
N ALA A 73 -3.40 5.38 4.28
CA ALA A 73 -3.89 6.66 4.80
C ALA A 73 -3.22 7.86 4.11
N ILE A 74 -1.89 7.84 3.98
CA ILE A 74 -1.15 8.92 3.33
C ILE A 74 -1.54 9.01 1.86
N HIS A 75 -1.60 7.90 1.12
CA HIS A 75 -1.96 7.93 -0.29
C HIS A 75 -3.36 8.52 -0.51
N GLY A 76 -4.37 8.07 0.25
CA GLY A 76 -5.73 8.61 0.17
C GLY A 76 -5.78 10.10 0.46
N ALA A 77 -5.20 10.53 1.59
CA ALA A 77 -5.17 11.93 1.98
C ALA A 77 -4.42 12.80 0.95
N THR A 78 -3.29 12.32 0.43
CA THR A 78 -2.50 13.04 -0.57
C THR A 78 -3.28 13.23 -1.87
N VAL A 79 -3.97 12.20 -2.37
CA VAL A 79 -4.82 12.32 -3.57
C VAL A 79 -5.93 13.33 -3.34
N GLU A 80 -6.69 13.21 -2.24
CA GLU A 80 -7.82 14.10 -1.94
C GLU A 80 -7.41 15.58 -1.77
N ASN A 81 -6.20 15.85 -1.26
CA ASN A 81 -5.70 17.21 -1.06
C ASN A 81 -4.95 17.79 -2.28
N THR A 82 -4.82 17.04 -3.36
CA THR A 82 -4.15 17.50 -4.59
C THR A 82 -4.99 17.32 -5.85
N LEU A 83 -6.31 17.15 -5.68
CA LEU A 83 -7.27 17.11 -6.79
C LEU A 83 -7.20 18.39 -7.63
N PHE A 84 -7.37 18.25 -8.94
CA PHE A 84 -7.68 19.39 -9.81
C PHE A 84 -9.13 19.85 -9.58
N GLU A 85 -9.39 21.13 -9.83
CA GLU A 85 -10.74 21.70 -9.78
C GLU A 85 -11.46 21.44 -11.11
N ASP A 86 -12.02 20.23 -11.26
CA ASP A 86 -12.67 19.76 -12.50
C ASP A 86 -14.20 19.98 -12.52
N GLY A 87 -14.75 20.78 -11.60
CA GLY A 87 -16.16 21.15 -11.58
C GLY A 87 -16.53 22.17 -10.50
N ASP A 88 -17.69 22.82 -10.64
CA ASP A 88 -18.10 23.98 -9.83
C ASP A 88 -18.67 23.63 -8.43
N GLY A 89 -18.74 22.34 -8.10
CA GLY A 89 -19.36 21.85 -6.86
C GLY A 89 -18.40 21.90 -5.68
N ALA A 90 -18.87 22.39 -4.52
CA ALA A 90 -18.10 22.29 -3.26
C ALA A 90 -17.83 20.83 -2.83
N ASN A 91 -18.62 19.88 -3.32
CA ASN A 91 -18.34 18.46 -3.22
C ASN A 91 -17.69 17.98 -4.53
N THR A 92 -16.44 17.56 -4.43
CA THR A 92 -15.57 17.23 -5.57
C THR A 92 -15.80 15.84 -6.16
N PHE A 93 -16.55 14.94 -5.51
CA PHE A 93 -16.72 13.55 -5.99
C PHE A 93 -17.41 13.45 -7.36
N ARG A 94 -18.24 14.44 -7.71
CA ARG A 94 -18.96 14.46 -9.00
C ARG A 94 -18.10 14.95 -10.17
N ALA A 95 -16.93 15.53 -9.90
CA ALA A 95 -16.03 16.05 -10.92
C ALA A 95 -15.17 14.96 -11.58
N PHE A 96 -15.25 13.71 -11.12
CA PHE A 96 -14.50 12.58 -11.68
C PHE A 96 -15.33 11.78 -12.71
N ASN A 97 -14.72 11.45 -13.85
CA ASN A 97 -15.28 10.53 -14.84
C ASN A 97 -14.38 9.29 -15.00
N PRO A 98 -14.89 8.04 -14.82
CA PRO A 98 -14.12 6.82 -15.02
C PRO A 98 -13.46 6.63 -16.39
N THR A 99 -13.91 7.35 -17.43
CA THR A 99 -13.34 7.27 -18.78
C THR A 99 -12.50 8.50 -19.18
N GLN A 100 -12.21 9.43 -18.27
CA GLN A 100 -11.35 10.58 -18.55
C GLN A 100 -9.90 10.13 -18.81
N ALA A 101 -9.18 10.87 -19.63
CA ALA A 101 -7.79 10.56 -19.97
C ALA A 101 -6.80 11.19 -18.97
N GLU A 102 -7.19 12.32 -18.39
CA GLU A 102 -6.38 13.14 -17.49
C GLU A 102 -6.33 12.55 -16.07
N GLU A 103 -5.16 12.71 -15.43
CA GLU A 103 -5.00 12.40 -14.00
C GLU A 103 -5.86 13.35 -13.16
N THR A 104 -6.61 12.82 -12.19
CA THR A 104 -7.53 13.64 -11.36
C THR A 104 -6.82 14.47 -10.27
N TYR A 105 -5.53 14.23 -10.03
CA TYR A 105 -4.74 14.90 -9.00
C TYR A 105 -3.33 15.23 -9.52
N SER A 106 -2.70 16.25 -8.95
CA SER A 106 -1.37 16.70 -9.37
C SER A 106 -0.26 15.90 -8.70
N MET A 107 0.32 14.94 -9.43
CA MET A 107 1.51 14.22 -8.94
C MET A 107 2.72 15.13 -8.68
N VAL A 108 2.86 16.23 -9.43
CA VAL A 108 3.95 17.22 -9.24
C VAL A 108 3.80 17.93 -7.89
N THR A 109 2.58 18.36 -7.55
CA THR A 109 2.30 19.01 -6.26
C THR A 109 2.57 18.04 -5.11
N VAL A 110 2.22 16.77 -5.27
CA VAL A 110 2.56 15.70 -4.31
C VAL A 110 4.06 15.57 -4.10
N GLY A 111 4.84 15.46 -5.19
CA GLY A 111 6.30 15.34 -5.12
C GLY A 111 6.96 16.54 -4.43
N LEU A 112 6.49 17.75 -4.73
CA LEU A 112 6.96 18.97 -4.09
C LEU A 112 6.64 19.01 -2.58
N ALA A 113 5.43 18.63 -2.19
CA ALA A 113 4.99 18.60 -0.80
C ALA A 113 5.80 17.59 0.05
N LEU A 114 6.23 16.49 -0.57
CA LEU A 114 7.10 15.48 0.07
C LEU A 114 8.59 15.81 -0.02
N ASN A 115 8.97 16.99 -0.51
CA ASN A 115 10.36 17.38 -0.79
C ASN A 115 11.11 16.41 -1.72
N LEU A 116 10.41 15.60 -2.51
CA LEU A 116 10.99 14.78 -3.59
C LEU A 116 11.18 15.66 -4.84
N ARG A 117 12.17 16.54 -4.79
CA ARG A 117 12.50 17.48 -5.86
C ARG A 117 13.68 16.98 -6.69
N ALA A 118 13.59 17.18 -8.02
CA ALA A 118 14.77 17.28 -8.87
C ALA A 118 15.29 18.73 -8.80
N TYR A 119 15.84 19.11 -7.64
CA TYR A 119 16.17 20.51 -7.33
C TYR A 119 17.37 21.01 -8.13
N ASP A 120 18.35 20.13 -8.33
CA ASP A 120 19.66 20.47 -8.85
C ASP A 120 20.29 19.28 -9.57
N PHE A 121 21.06 19.56 -10.62
CA PHE A 121 21.97 18.59 -11.20
C PHE A 121 23.29 18.68 -10.43
N VAL A 122 23.54 17.71 -9.56
CA VAL A 122 24.77 17.63 -8.74
C VAL A 122 26.05 17.75 -9.60
N SER A 123 26.01 17.27 -10.85
CA SER A 123 27.12 17.43 -11.81
C SER A 123 27.40 18.88 -12.22
N GLN A 124 26.38 19.74 -12.26
CA GLN A 124 26.52 21.17 -12.53
C GLN A 124 26.96 21.94 -11.29
N GLU A 125 26.43 21.59 -10.11
CA GLU A 125 26.86 22.15 -8.82
C GLU A 125 28.35 21.91 -8.57
N ILE A 126 28.84 20.68 -8.82
CA ILE A 126 30.26 20.33 -8.68
C ILE A 126 31.13 21.09 -9.69
N ARG A 127 30.62 21.39 -10.89
CA ARG A 127 31.35 22.15 -11.90
C ARG A 127 31.41 23.65 -11.60
N ALA A 128 30.42 24.19 -10.90
CA ALA A 128 30.36 25.61 -10.54
C ALA A 128 31.27 25.98 -9.35
N ILE A 129 31.69 25.01 -8.55
CA ILE A 129 32.55 25.20 -7.37
C ILE A 129 34.03 24.84 -7.59
N ASN A 130 34.41 24.45 -8.81
CA ASN A 130 35.80 24.19 -9.24
C ASN A 130 36.22 25.21 -10.30
#